data_AF-A0A6J5WKD7-F1
#
_entry.id   AF-A0A6J5WKD7-F1
#
_cell.length_a   1.000
_cell.length_b   1.000
_cell.length_c   1.000
_cell.angle_alpha   90.00
_cell.angle_beta   90.00
_cell.angle_gamma   90.00
#
_symmetry.space_group_name_H-M   'P 1'
#
loop_
_entity.id
_entity.type
_entity.pdbx_description
1 polymer ?
#
loop_
_entity_poly.entity_id
_entity_poly.type
_entity_poly.pdbx_seq_one_letter_code
_entity_poly.pdbx_strand_id
1 'polypeptide(L)' 'MEGSGIRELPSSIVNLTGLQELRGDHCENLTVTSLGSIYGLQHLTDLSFKGCRKLLTFGDKVKSAVSSSNTNYSNF' A
#
# COMPACT_ATOMS: atom_id res chain seq x y z
N MET A 1 5.58 -2.47 -20.88
CA MET A 1 5.68 -3.54 -19.88
C MET A 1 4.35 -3.59 -19.17
N GLU A 2 3.62 -4.70 -19.27
CA GLU A 2 2.43 -4.91 -18.46
C GLU A 2 2.90 -5.10 -17.02
N GLY A 3 2.35 -4.31 -16.08
CA GLY A 3 2.60 -4.53 -14.66
C GLY A 3 2.26 -5.95 -14.25
N SER A 4 2.76 -6.40 -13.10
CA SER A 4 2.40 -7.72 -12.60
C SER A 4 0.86 -7.80 -12.51
N GLY A 5 0.26 -8.90 -12.98
CA GLY A 5 -1.20 -9.09 -12.95
C GLY A 5 -1.81 -9.14 -11.55
N ILE A 6 -1.01 -8.84 -10.52
CA ILE A 6 -1.34 -8.88 -9.10
C ILE A 6 -2.35 -7.77 -8.78
N ARG A 7 -3.48 -8.18 -8.21
CA ARG A 7 -4.60 -7.29 -7.83
C ARG A 7 -4.76 -7.21 -6.32
N GLU A 8 -4.30 -8.22 -5.60
CA GLU A 8 -4.40 -8.32 -4.16
C GLU A 8 -3.32 -9.17 -3.52
N LEU A 9 -3.07 -8.93 -2.24
CA LEU A 9 -2.27 -9.82 -1.40
C LEU A 9 -3.16 -10.97 -0.91
N PRO A 10 -2.68 -12.22 -0.92
CA PRO A 10 -3.43 -13.32 -0.36
C PRO A 10 -3.58 -13.10 1.16
N SER A 11 -4.77 -13.40 1.70
CA SER A 11 -5.04 -13.24 3.13
C SER A 11 -4.09 -14.07 4.00
N SER A 12 -3.60 -15.21 3.48
CA SER A 12 -2.63 -16.08 4.15
C SER A 12 -1.25 -15.46 4.33
N ILE A 13 -0.96 -14.30 3.74
CA ILE A 13 0.32 -13.60 3.95
C ILE A 13 0.55 -13.29 5.43
N VAL A 14 -0.51 -13.09 6.22
CA VAL A 14 -0.46 -12.91 7.68
C VAL A 14 0.22 -14.07 8.42
N ASN A 15 0.22 -15.27 7.85
CA ASN A 15 0.86 -16.43 8.45
C ASN A 15 2.39 -16.38 8.34
N LEU A 16 2.94 -15.46 7.52
CA LEU A 16 4.36 -15.18 7.46
C LEU A 16 4.75 -14.27 8.62
N THR A 17 4.64 -14.80 9.84
CA THR A 17 4.84 -14.03 11.09
C THR A 17 6.24 -13.42 11.15
N GLY A 18 7.26 -14.08 10.62
CA GLY A 18 8.63 -13.55 10.55
C GLY A 18 8.94 -12.65 9.35
N LEU A 19 7.95 -12.26 8.55
CA LEU A 19 8.19 -11.45 7.35
C LEU A 19 8.60 -10.02 7.73
N GLN A 20 9.83 -9.65 7.38
CA GLN A 20 10.41 -8.32 7.64
C GLN A 20 10.30 -7.38 6.43
N GLU A 21 10.34 -7.94 5.23
CA GLU A 21 10.35 -7.17 3.99
C GLU A 21 9.29 -7.66 3.00
N LEU A 22 8.50 -6.73 2.45
CA LEU A 22 7.49 -6.99 1.42
C LEU A 22 7.66 -6.00 0.26
N ARG A 23 7.96 -6.52 -0.94
CA ARG A 23 8.08 -5.72 -2.17
C ARG A 23 7.06 -6.16 -3.22
N GLY A 24 6.26 -5.21 -3.70
CA GLY A 24 5.27 -5.36 -4.75
C GLY A 24 5.35 -4.22 -5.77
N ASP A 25 6.56 -3.87 -6.20
CA ASP A 25 6.78 -2.79 -7.16
C ASP A 25 6.09 -3.08 -8.50
N HIS A 26 5.60 -2.03 -9.16
CA HIS A 26 4.93 -2.06 -10.46
C HIS A 26 3.67 -2.96 -10.53
N CYS A 27 3.03 -3.22 -9.38
CA CYS A 27 1.72 -3.85 -9.31
C CYS A 27 0.62 -2.82 -9.57
N GLU A 28 0.39 -2.46 -10.83
CA GLU A 28 -0.50 -1.35 -11.22
C GLU A 28 -1.97 -1.57 -10.88
N ASN A 29 -2.37 -2.83 -10.68
CA ASN A 29 -3.73 -3.21 -10.32
C ASN A 29 -3.96 -3.34 -8.81
N LEU A 30 -2.92 -3.20 -8.00
CA LEU A 30 -3.00 -3.27 -6.55
C LEU A 30 -3.65 -1.99 -6.00
N THR A 31 -4.59 -2.14 -5.07
CA THR A 31 -5.33 -1.03 -4.46
C THR A 31 -5.06 -0.96 -2.96
N VAL A 32 -5.34 0.19 -2.33
CA VAL A 32 -5.21 0.35 -0.86
C VAL A 32 -6.02 -0.70 -0.10
N THR A 33 -7.24 -1.01 -0.56
CA THR A 33 -8.11 -2.01 0.06
C THR A 33 -7.49 -3.41 0.01
N SER A 34 -6.72 -3.70 -1.04
CA SER A 34 -6.03 -4.98 -1.21
C SER A 34 -4.82 -5.18 -0.28
N LEU A 35 -4.42 -4.14 0.46
CA LEU A 35 -3.29 -4.17 1.40
C LEU A 35 -3.69 -4.46 2.85
N GLY A 36 -4.97 -4.72 3.12
CA GLY A 36 -5.46 -4.93 4.49
C GLY A 36 -4.77 -6.05 5.27
N SER A 37 -4.23 -7.06 4.59
CA SER A 37 -3.52 -8.16 5.26
C SER A 37 -2.13 -7.77 5.80
N ILE A 38 -1.59 -6.61 5.40
CA ILE A 38 -0.30 -6.11 5.90
C ILE A 38 -0.35 -5.82 7.41
N TYR A 39 -1.51 -5.40 7.94
CA TYR A 39 -1.67 -5.12 9.36
C TYR A 39 -1.43 -6.35 10.26
N GLY A 40 -1.53 -7.56 9.71
CA GLY A 40 -1.23 -8.79 10.44
C GLY A 40 0.26 -9.16 10.49
N LEU A 41 1.11 -8.47 9.74
CA LEU A 41 2.56 -8.73 9.66
C LEU A 41 3.30 -7.97 10.77
N GLN A 42 3.36 -8.57 11.97
CA GLN A 42 3.87 -7.91 13.18
C GLN A 42 5.36 -7.52 13.12
N HIS A 43 6.15 -8.21 12.30
CA HIS A 43 7.59 -8.00 12.18
C HIS A 43 8.00 -7.24 10.91
N LEU A 44 7.03 -6.73 10.14
CA LEU A 44 7.30 -6.04 8.89
C LEU A 44 7.94 -4.67 9.15
N THR A 45 9.16 -4.48 8.66
CA THR A 45 9.93 -3.24 8.77
C THR A 45 10.04 -2.51 7.44
N ASP A 46 10.02 -3.25 6.33
CA ASP A 46 10.29 -2.73 5.00
C ASP A 46 9.15 -3.04 4.03
N LEU A 47 8.62 -2.00 3.39
CA LEU A 47 7.50 -2.09 2.45
C LEU A 47 7.77 -1.27 1.19
N SER A 48 7.66 -1.88 0.02
CA SER A 48 7.79 -1.18 -1.27
C SER A 48 6.66 -1.52 -2.25
N PHE A 49 6.02 -0.48 -2.76
CA PHE A 49 5.02 -0.54 -3.84
C PHE A 49 5.27 0.55 -4.88
N LYS A 50 6.54 0.77 -5.23
CA LYS A 50 6.94 1.81 -6.19
C LYS A 50 6.29 1.52 -7.54
N GLY A 51 5.84 2.57 -8.23
CA GLY A 51 5.20 2.41 -9.55
C GLY A 51 3.78 1.84 -9.51
N CYS A 52 3.19 1.60 -8.33
CA CYS A 52 1.79 1.17 -8.22
C CYS A 52 0.82 2.35 -8.41
N ARG A 53 0.45 2.62 -9.65
CA ARG A 53 -0.34 3.80 -10.05
C ARG A 53 -1.67 3.95 -9.30
N LYS A 54 -2.40 2.85 -9.08
CA LYS A 54 -3.69 2.86 -8.35
C LYS A 54 -3.53 3.11 -6.84
N LEU A 55 -2.40 2.74 -6.25
CA LEU A 55 -2.04 3.07 -4.86
C LEU A 55 -1.70 4.55 -4.71
N LEU A 56 -0.91 5.10 -5.64
CA LEU A 56 -0.52 6.52 -5.64
C LEU A 56 -1.73 7.47 -5.79
N THR A 57 -2.69 7.09 -6.65
CA THR A 57 -3.90 7.89 -6.90
C THR A 57 -4.72 8.14 -5.62
N PHE A 58 -4.65 7.24 -4.63
CA PHE A 58 -5.33 7.43 -3.34
C PHE A 58 -4.64 8.51 -2.49
N GLY A 59 -3.30 8.47 -2.40
CA GLY A 59 -2.52 9.45 -1.65
C GLY A 59 -2.68 10.88 -2.18
N ASP A 60 -2.73 11.03 -3.50
CA ASP A 60 -2.88 12.34 -4.14
C ASP A 60 -4.28 12.94 -3.97
N LYS A 61 -5.33 12.09 -3.99
CA LYS A 61 -6.70 12.54 -3.71
C LYS A 61 -6.87 13.01 -2.26
N VAL A 62 -6.25 12.30 -1.31
CA VAL A 62 -6.26 12.71 0.11
C VAL A 62 -5.49 14.02 0.28
N LYS A 63 -4.29 14.15 -0.29
CA LYS A 63 -3.53 15.41 -0.26
C LYS A 63 -4.30 16.57 -0.88
N SER A 64 -4.96 16.37 -2.02
CA SER A 64 -5.76 17.41 -2.69
C SER A 64 -6.98 17.82 -1.85
N ALA A 65 -7.66 16.86 -1.21
CA ALA A 65 -8.79 17.14 -0.32
C ALA A 65 -8.33 17.89 0.95
N VAL A 66 -7.17 17.51 1.51
CA VAL A 66 -6.54 18.16 2.68
C VAL A 66 -5.91 19.51 2.30
N SER A 67 -5.53 19.74 1.05
CA SER A 67 -5.05 21.06 0.60
C SER A 67 -6.22 22.03 0.39
N SER A 68 -7.39 21.49 0.03
CA SER A 68 -8.63 22.27 -0.15
C SER A 68 -9.36 22.52 1.18
N SER A 69 -9.04 21.74 2.20
CA SER A 69 -9.61 21.84 3.55
C SER A 69 -8.48 22.20 4.49
N ASN A 70 -8.43 23.45 4.97
CA ASN A 70 -7.40 23.88 5.92
C ASN A 70 -7.56 23.12 7.26
N THR A 71 -7.10 21.87 7.32
CA THR A 71 -7.21 20.99 8.48
C THR A 71 -5.84 20.42 8.81
N ASN A 72 -5.25 20.94 9.88
CA ASN A 72 -4.07 20.40 10.54
C ASN A 72 -4.28 18.91 10.87
N TYR A 73 -3.63 18.01 10.14
CA TYR A 73 -3.36 16.66 10.62
C TYR A 73 -1.85 16.50 10.75
N SER A 74 -1.42 16.54 12.01
CA SER A 74 -0.07 16.26 12.47
C SER A 74 0.28 14.77 12.33
N ASN A 75 1.53 14.54 11.90
CA ASN A 75 2.36 13.34 12.06
C ASN A 75 1.96 12.05 11.32
N PHE A 76 2.68 11.79 10.23
CA PHE A 76 3.51 10.59 10.09
C PHE A 76 4.93 11.02 9.72
#